data_AF-A0A3R9UUF3-F1
#
_entry.id   AF-A0A3R9UUF3-F1
#
_cell.length_a   1.000
_cell.length_b   1.000
_cell.length_c   1.000
_cell.angle_alpha   90.00
_cell.angle_beta   90.00
_cell.angle_gamma   90.00
#
_symmetry.space_group_name_H-M   'P 1'
#
loop_
_entity.id
_entity.type
_entity.pdbx_description
1 polymer ?
#
loop_
_entity_poly.entity_id
_entity_poly.type
_entity_poly.pdbx_seq_one_letter_code
_entity_poly.pdbx_strand_id
1 'polypeptide(L)'
;MLDVSDEVRAEIGDEEAERLLTGDDAPRSYDCTSCRTPGDPETDPTSTVLFVGDETAVLAFAHAGCIPSQVVSVSEEQLQGAVRSITGDS
;
A
#
# COMPACT_ATOMS: atom_id res chain seq x y z
N MET A 1 10.56 6.62 -5.34
CA MET A 1 11.26 5.31 -5.34
C MET A 1 10.46 4.34 -4.50
N LEU A 2 9.82 3.34 -5.13
CA LEU A 2 8.89 2.42 -4.47
C LEU A 2 9.60 1.14 -3.99
N ASP A 3 9.34 0.74 -2.76
CA ASP A 3 9.79 -0.50 -2.13
C ASP A 3 8.64 -1.50 -2.01
N VAL A 4 8.89 -2.72 -2.50
CA VAL A 4 7.97 -3.86 -2.47
C VAL A 4 8.71 -5.06 -1.91
N SER A 5 8.32 -5.51 -0.72
CA SER A 5 8.92 -6.68 -0.07
C SER A 5 8.56 -7.99 -0.79
N ASP A 6 9.38 -9.02 -0.60
CA ASP A 6 9.12 -10.34 -1.17
C ASP A 6 7.80 -10.94 -0.67
N GLU A 7 7.38 -10.60 0.55
CA GLU A 7 6.09 -11.01 1.12
C GLU A 7 4.92 -10.35 0.38
N VAL A 8 4.99 -9.03 0.16
CA VAL A 8 3.96 -8.32 -0.63
C VAL A 8 3.94 -8.83 -2.07
N ARG A 9 5.12 -9.07 -2.68
CA ARG A 9 5.24 -9.63 -4.04
C ARG A 9 4.62 -11.03 -4.13
N ALA A 10 4.82 -11.89 -3.14
CA ALA A 10 4.23 -13.22 -3.12
C ALA A 10 2.70 -13.19 -3.09
N GLU A 11 2.11 -12.21 -2.39
CA GLU A 11 0.65 -12.07 -2.28
C GLU A 11 0.00 -11.46 -3.54
N ILE A 12 0.62 -10.42 -4.14
CA ILE A 12 0.04 -9.76 -5.32
C ILE A 12 0.47 -10.40 -6.65
N GLY A 13 1.54 -11.20 -6.64
CA GLY A 13 2.14 -11.81 -7.83
C GLY A 13 3.23 -10.94 -8.48
N ASP A 14 4.16 -11.59 -9.16
CA ASP A 14 5.33 -10.95 -9.77
C ASP A 14 4.94 -9.90 -10.82
N GLU A 15 3.98 -10.22 -11.70
CA GLU A 15 3.52 -9.31 -12.76
C GLU A 15 2.92 -8.02 -12.18
N GLU A 16 2.11 -8.12 -11.13
CA GLU A 16 1.52 -6.95 -10.45
C GLU A 16 2.60 -6.12 -9.75
N ALA A 17 3.54 -6.77 -9.07
CA ALA A 17 4.66 -6.10 -8.41
C ALA A 17 5.55 -5.35 -9.41
N GLU A 18 5.80 -5.93 -10.59
CA GLU A 18 6.55 -5.27 -11.65
C GLU A 18 5.83 -4.01 -12.15
N ARG A 19 4.50 -4.04 -12.36
CA ARG A 19 3.74 -2.86 -12.80
C ARG A 19 3.70 -1.73 -11.78
N LEU A 20 3.70 -2.06 -10.49
CA LEU A 20 3.85 -1.05 -9.43
C LEU A 20 5.24 -0.41 -9.47
N LEU A 21 6.28 -1.21 -9.69
CA LEU A 21 7.67 -0.72 -9.75
C LEU A 21 7.96 0.10 -11.01
N THR A 22 7.28 -0.16 -12.13
CA THR A 22 7.38 0.68 -13.35
C THR A 22 6.59 1.98 -13.24
N GLY A 23 5.72 2.11 -12.23
CA GLY A 23 4.89 3.30 -12.01
C GLY A 23 3.61 3.33 -12.84
N ASP A 24 3.25 2.23 -13.51
CA ASP A 24 2.02 2.14 -14.29
C ASP A 24 0.77 2.09 -13.39
N ASP A 25 0.88 1.38 -12.25
CA ASP A 25 -0.22 1.18 -11.29
C ASP A 25 -0.02 1.93 -9.96
N ALA A 26 1.08 2.67 -9.78
CA ALA A 26 1.30 3.47 -8.58
C ALA A 26 0.52 4.80 -8.66
N PRO A 27 -0.18 5.21 -7.58
CA PRO A 27 -0.88 6.49 -7.57
C PRO A 27 0.13 7.65 -7.59
N ARG A 28 -0.20 8.76 -8.26
CA ARG A 28 0.64 9.98 -8.25
C ARG A 28 0.76 10.64 -6.86
N SER A 29 -0.16 10.36 -5.96
CA SER A 29 -0.12 10.81 -4.57
C SER A 29 -0.86 9.84 -3.66
N TYR A 30 -0.40 9.65 -2.43
CA TYR A 30 -1.06 8.84 -1.42
C TYR A 30 -1.07 9.55 -0.07
N ASP A 31 -2.04 9.22 0.78
CA ASP A 31 -1.97 9.56 2.20
C ASP A 31 -1.25 8.45 2.95
N CYS A 32 -0.11 8.77 3.58
CA CYS A 32 0.66 7.78 4.32
C CYS A 32 -0.22 7.11 5.39
N THR A 33 -0.36 5.78 5.34
CA THR A 33 -1.23 5.05 6.27
C THR A 33 -0.85 5.22 7.75
N SER A 34 0.42 5.60 8.01
CA SER A 34 0.94 5.89 9.36
C SER A 34 0.67 7.33 9.82
N CYS A 35 1.22 8.32 9.12
CA CYS A 35 1.24 9.71 9.57
C CYS A 35 0.16 10.59 8.92
N ARG A 36 -0.63 10.04 7.99
CA ARG A 36 -1.69 10.72 7.22
C ARG A 36 -1.23 11.99 6.47
N THR A 37 0.08 12.12 6.27
CA THR A 37 0.66 13.19 5.44
C THR A 37 0.74 12.69 4.01
N PRO A 38 0.47 13.53 3.00
CA PRO A 38 0.59 13.15 1.60
C PRO A 38 2.05 12.83 1.24
N GLY A 39 2.23 11.86 0.35
CA GLY A 39 3.50 11.51 -0.29
C GLY A 39 3.32 11.17 -1.76
N ASP A 40 4.41 11.13 -2.50
CA ASP A 40 4.45 10.83 -3.94
C ASP A 40 5.49 9.72 -4.22
N PRO A 41 5.10 8.55 -4.78
CA PRO A 41 6.02 7.45 -5.02
C PRO A 41 7.03 7.73 -6.14
N GLU A 42 6.83 8.74 -6.99
CA GLU A 42 7.78 9.16 -8.00
C GLU A 42 8.94 9.94 -7.35
N THR A 43 8.64 10.83 -6.39
CA THR A 43 9.64 11.71 -5.77
C THR A 43 10.14 11.25 -4.40
N ASP A 44 9.30 10.59 -3.62
CA ASP A 44 9.58 10.20 -2.23
C ASP A 44 9.94 8.71 -2.10
N PRO A 45 10.80 8.35 -1.12
CA PRO A 45 10.98 6.97 -0.70
C PRO A 45 9.66 6.43 -0.13
N THR A 46 9.06 5.48 -0.82
CA THR A 46 7.71 4.96 -0.53
C THR A 46 7.77 3.45 -0.35
N SER A 47 7.04 2.92 0.61
CA SER A 47 6.87 1.50 0.88
C SER A 47 5.42 1.07 0.65
N THR A 48 5.23 -0.17 0.20
CA THR A 48 3.91 -0.79 0.06
C THR A 48 3.48 -1.51 1.34
N VAL A 49 2.23 -1.34 1.74
CA VAL A 49 1.62 -2.09 2.84
C VAL A 49 0.40 -2.80 2.30
N LEU A 50 0.42 -4.13 2.31
CA LEU A 50 -0.71 -4.93 1.85
C LEU A 50 -1.54 -5.38 3.05
N PHE A 51 -2.77 -4.91 3.15
CA PHE A 51 -3.72 -5.37 4.16
C PHE A 51 -4.49 -6.57 3.61
N VAL A 52 -4.39 -7.73 4.26
CA VAL A 52 -5.05 -8.97 3.81
C VAL A 52 -6.10 -9.39 4.83
N GLY A 53 -7.32 -9.60 4.35
CA GLY A 53 -8.46 -10.12 5.09
C GLY A 53 -8.81 -11.52 4.63
N ASP A 54 -9.95 -12.00 5.10
CA ASP A 54 -10.43 -13.35 4.76
C ASP A 54 -10.85 -13.43 3.28
N GLU A 55 -11.46 -12.38 2.73
CA GLU A 55 -11.96 -12.33 1.35
C GLU A 55 -11.29 -11.25 0.49
N THR A 56 -10.74 -10.20 1.11
CA THR A 56 -10.21 -9.04 0.38
C THR A 56 -8.76 -8.71 0.73
N ALA A 57 -8.04 -8.12 -0.23
CA ALA A 57 -6.73 -7.54 0.00
C ALA A 57 -6.69 -6.11 -0.54
N VAL A 58 -6.04 -5.20 0.18
CA VAL A 58 -5.97 -3.78 -0.14
C VAL A 58 -4.52 -3.33 -0.07
N LEU A 59 -4.01 -2.85 -1.20
CA LEU A 59 -2.69 -2.26 -1.28
C LEU A 59 -2.75 -0.78 -0.87
N ALA A 60 -1.91 -0.40 0.08
CA ALA A 60 -1.73 0.97 0.53
C ALA A 60 -0.26 1.38 0.47
N PHE A 61 -0.01 2.67 0.62
CA PHE A 61 1.33 3.25 0.55
C PHE A 61 1.67 4.02 1.83
N ALA A 62 2.96 4.05 2.15
CA ALA A 62 3.50 4.79 3.27
C ALA A 62 4.87 5.37 2.90
N HIS A 63 5.31 6.40 3.62
CA HIS A 63 6.72 6.76 3.56
C HIS A 63 7.58 5.60 4.05
N ALA A 64 8.67 5.30 3.36
CA ALA A 64 9.57 4.22 3.75
C ALA A 64 10.16 4.41 5.16
N GLY A 65 10.27 5.67 5.63
CA GLY A 65 10.68 5.99 6.99
C GLY A 65 9.59 5.86 8.06
N CYS A 66 8.31 5.77 7.67
CA CYS A 66 7.20 5.59 8.60
C CYS A 66 6.93 4.10 8.87
N ILE A 67 6.85 3.31 7.81
CA ILE A 67 6.53 1.88 7.87
C ILE A 67 7.33 1.15 6.78
N PRO A 68 7.97 0.00 7.07
CA PRO A 68 8.61 -0.82 6.04
C PRO A 68 7.57 -1.51 5.13
N SER A 69 7.98 -1.99 3.96
CA SER A 69 7.08 -2.79 3.14
C SER A 69 6.73 -4.12 3.82
N GLN A 70 5.44 -4.45 3.95
CA GLN A 70 4.96 -5.62 4.71
C GLN A 70 3.52 -6.02 4.36
N VAL A 71 3.16 -7.26 4.66
CA VAL A 71 1.76 -7.73 4.69
C VAL A 71 1.22 -7.65 6.12
N VAL A 72 -0.01 -7.16 6.25
CA VAL A 72 -0.71 -7.04 7.53
C VAL A 72 -2.03 -7.78 7.44
N SER A 73 -2.14 -8.90 8.15
CA SER A 73 -3.41 -9.61 8.29
C SER A 73 -4.34 -8.87 9.24
N VAL A 74 -5.54 -8.55 8.79
CA VAL A 74 -6.58 -7.89 9.61
C VAL A 74 -7.93 -8.56 9.36
N SER A 75 -8.89 -8.39 10.28
CA SER A 75 -10.23 -8.93 10.03
C SER A 75 -10.93 -8.17 8.90
N GLU A 76 -11.85 -8.84 8.20
CA GLU A 76 -12.66 -8.24 7.13
C GLU A 76 -13.37 -6.94 7.59
N GLU A 77 -13.88 -6.93 8.83
CA GLU A 77 -14.52 -5.76 9.44
C GLU A 77 -13.55 -4.57 9.60
N GLN A 78 -12.28 -4.83 9.93
CA GLN A 78 -11.26 -3.78 10.06
C GLN A 78 -10.79 -3.26 8.70
N LEU A 79 -10.69 -4.14 7.70
CA LEU A 79 -10.39 -3.76 6.32
C LEU A 79 -11.44 -2.81 5.76
N GLN A 80 -12.72 -3.16 5.87
CA GLN A 80 -13.81 -2.31 5.38
C GLN A 80 -13.83 -0.93 6.07
N GLY A 81 -13.47 -0.87 7.36
CA GLY A 81 -13.31 0.39 8.09
C GLY A 81 -12.08 1.21 7.66
N ALA A 82 -10.96 0.53 7.42
CA ALA A 82 -9.71 1.16 6.99
C ALA A 82 -9.82 1.71 5.56
N VAL A 83 -10.39 0.96 4.62
CA VAL A 83 -10.60 1.39 3.23
C VAL A 83 -11.38 2.70 3.17
N ARG A 84 -12.53 2.77 3.87
CA ARG A 84 -13.35 4.00 3.93
C ARG A 84 -12.60 5.21 4.49
N SER A 85 -11.66 4.95 5.40
CA SER A 85 -10.86 6.00 6.05
C SER A 85 -9.61 6.39 5.27
N ILE A 86 -9.18 5.57 4.29
CA ILE A 86 -7.99 5.79 3.46
C ILE A 86 -8.38 6.38 2.10
N THR A 87 -9.52 5.97 1.53
CA THR A 87 -9.95 6.50 0.22
C THR A 87 -10.43 7.95 0.28
N GLY A 88 -10.65 8.52 1.48
CA GLY A 88 -11.27 9.83 1.65
C GLY A 88 -12.71 9.79 1.13
N ASP A 89 -13.67 10.06 2.00
CA ASP A 89 -15.01 10.41 1.53
C ASP A 89 -14.85 11.60 0.55
N SER A 90 -15.10 11.35 -0.73
CA SER A 90 -15.09 12.37 -1.80
C SER A 90 -16.42 13.09 -1.84
#